data_AF-D8TN44-F1
#
_entry.id   AF-D8TN44-F1
#
_cell.length_a   1.000
_cell.length_b   1.000
_cell.length_c   1.000
_cell.angle_alpha   90.00
_cell.angle_beta   90.00
_cell.angle_gamma   90.00
#
_symmetry.space_group_name_H-M   'P 1'
#
loop_
_entity.id
_entity.type
_entity.pdbx_description
1 polymer ?
#
loop_
_entity_poly.entity_id
_entity_poly.type
_entity_poly.pdbx_seq_one_letter_code
_entity_poly.pdbx_strand_id
1 'polypeptide(L)'
;MLSVVTDGHGNLNGDGFGIGWFSTDERRERDPTPCVFTSITPAWNNENLSRLACKIVSPLVFAHVRAAYPGMPVSEQNCHPFQFSRYMWMHNGVVAGFAQ
;
A
#
# COMPACT_ATOMS: atom_id res chain seq x y z
N MET A 1 2.72 -2.93 9.74
CA MET A 1 2.34 -4.36 9.80
C MET A 1 0.83 -4.46 9.91
N LEU A 2 0.16 -4.87 8.82
CA LEU A 2 -1.10 -5.62 8.86
C LEU A 2 -1.32 -6.25 7.47
N SER A 3 -0.82 -7.48 7.28
CA SER A 3 -1.30 -8.36 6.21
C SER A 3 -2.26 -9.34 6.88
N VAL A 4 -3.55 -9.21 6.60
CA VAL A 4 -4.53 -10.23 6.98
C VAL A 4 -4.45 -11.31 5.91
N VAL A 5 -3.88 -12.45 6.26
CA VAL A 5 -4.06 -13.71 5.52
C VAL A 5 -5.40 -14.26 5.98
N THR A 6 -6.43 -14.19 5.14
CA THR A 6 -7.69 -14.89 5.41
C THR A 6 -7.50 -16.36 5.06
N ASP A 7 -7.71 -17.24 6.03
CA ASP A 7 -7.67 -18.69 5.85
C ASP A 7 -8.76 -19.14 4.87
N GLY A 8 -8.38 -19.89 3.83
CA GLY A 8 -9.30 -20.62 2.96
C GLY A 8 -9.26 -20.24 1.48
N HIS A 9 -8.70 -21.16 0.68
CA HIS A 9 -8.83 -21.28 -0.78
C HIS A 9 -8.10 -20.21 -1.63
N GLY A 10 -6.82 -20.49 -1.93
CA GLY A 10 -6.21 -20.26 -3.25
C GLY A 10 -5.95 -18.83 -3.74
N ASN A 11 -6.43 -17.79 -3.09
CA ASN A 11 -6.22 -16.42 -3.56
C ASN A 11 -5.02 -15.77 -2.85
N LEU A 12 -3.86 -15.83 -3.50
CA LEU A 12 -2.71 -15.02 -3.11
C LEU A 12 -3.07 -13.53 -3.26
N ASN A 13 -2.63 -12.68 -2.33
CA ASN A 13 -2.77 -11.20 -2.42
C ASN A 13 -1.82 -10.65 -3.50
N GLY A 14 -2.09 -11.01 -4.77
CA GLY A 14 -1.25 -10.73 -5.93
C GLY A 14 -1.74 -9.57 -6.81
N ASP A 15 -2.85 -8.93 -6.46
CA ASP A 15 -3.49 -7.88 -7.26
C ASP A 15 -2.90 -6.48 -7.02
N GLY A 16 -1.70 -6.45 -6.45
CA GLY A 16 -0.90 -5.26 -6.22
C GLY A 16 -0.38 -5.14 -4.79
N PHE A 17 0.42 -4.11 -4.58
CA PHE A 17 0.91 -3.70 -3.27
C PHE A 17 1.08 -2.19 -3.21
N GLY A 18 1.32 -1.69 -2.01
CA GLY A 18 1.98 -0.41 -1.85
C GLY A 18 2.67 -0.27 -0.50
N ILE A 19 3.61 0.65 -0.48
CA ILE A 19 4.37 1.06 0.70
C ILE A 19 4.38 2.59 0.76
N GLY A 20 4.11 3.14 1.93
CA GLY A 20 4.17 4.56 2.19
C GLY A 20 4.97 4.86 3.45
N TRP A 21 5.74 5.94 3.47
CA TRP A 21 6.60 6.30 4.60
C TRP A 21 6.79 7.81 4.70
N PHE A 22 7.05 8.27 5.92
CA PHE A 22 7.42 9.66 6.19
C PHE A 22 8.94 9.83 6.15
N SER A 23 9.40 10.99 5.66
CA SER A 23 10.83 11.27 5.62
C SER A 23 11.35 11.59 7.03
N THR A 24 12.57 11.14 7.31
CA THR A 24 13.35 11.57 8.48
C THR A 24 14.22 12.80 8.20
N ASP A 25 14.24 13.29 6.96
CA ASP A 25 15.07 14.43 6.58
C ASP A 25 14.45 15.73 7.12
N GLU A 26 15.13 16.36 8.08
CA GLU A 26 14.70 17.64 8.67
C GLU A 26 14.50 18.73 7.60
N ARG A 27 15.22 18.68 6.47
CA ARG A 27 15.03 19.62 5.36
C ARG A 27 13.65 19.48 4.71
N ARG A 28 13.04 18.31 4.85
CA ARG A 28 11.69 17.99 4.38
C ARG A 28 10.62 18.22 5.44
N GLU A 29 10.92 18.76 6.62
CA GLU A 29 9.89 19.12 7.62
C GLU A 29 8.81 20.08 7.07
N ARG A 30 9.17 20.92 6.09
CA ARG A 30 8.22 21.81 5.41
C ARG A 30 7.29 21.07 4.45
N ASP A 31 7.62 19.84 4.09
CA ASP A 31 6.80 18.96 3.28
C ASP A 31 6.34 17.76 4.13
N PRO A 32 5.18 17.88 4.80
CA PRO A 32 4.66 16.81 5.65
C PRO A 32 4.04 15.68 4.82
N THR A 33 4.15 15.70 3.49
CA THR A 33 3.56 14.66 2.65
C THR A 33 4.38 13.37 2.72
N PRO A 34 3.73 12.22 2.87
CA PRO A 34 4.40 10.93 2.82
C PRO A 34 4.83 10.60 1.38
N CYS A 35 5.91 9.83 1.26
CA CYS A 35 6.24 9.15 0.01
C CYS A 35 5.37 7.90 -0.11
N VAL A 36 4.82 7.65 -1.30
CA VAL A 36 4.03 6.44 -1.61
C VAL A 36 4.55 5.79 -2.87
N PHE A 37 4.76 4.48 -2.80
CA PHE A 37 5.11 3.63 -3.93
C PHE A 37 4.09 2.49 -4.02
N THR A 38 3.34 2.44 -5.10
CA THR A 38 2.31 1.43 -5.38
C THR A 38 2.61 0.71 -6.68
N SER A 39 2.13 -0.52 -6.83
CA SER A 39 2.17 -1.25 -8.08
C SER A 39 1.03 -2.26 -8.14
N ILE A 40 0.53 -2.54 -9.34
CA ILE A 40 -0.40 -3.66 -9.60
C ILE A 40 0.30 -5.03 -9.70
N THR A 41 1.63 -5.07 -9.75
CA THR A 41 2.37 -6.33 -9.75
C THR A 41 2.36 -6.98 -8.36
N PRO A 42 2.46 -8.32 -8.25
CA PRO A 42 2.64 -8.95 -6.95
C PRO A 42 3.92 -8.49 -6.25
N ALA A 43 3.84 -8.26 -4.93
CA ALA A 43 4.98 -7.76 -4.15
C ALA A 43 6.23 -8.65 -4.24
N TRP A 44 6.04 -9.98 -4.30
CA TRP A 44 7.14 -10.94 -4.37
C TRP A 44 7.91 -10.92 -5.70
N ASN A 45 7.36 -10.29 -6.74
CA ASN A 45 7.97 -10.25 -8.07
C ASN A 45 8.41 -8.83 -8.48
N ASN A 46 8.46 -7.89 -7.53
CA ASN A 46 8.84 -6.50 -7.81
C ASN A 46 10.25 -6.19 -7.27
N GLU A 47 11.25 -6.24 -8.15
CA GLU A 47 12.64 -5.97 -7.75
C GLU A 47 12.84 -4.54 -7.22
N ASN A 48 12.08 -3.57 -7.72
CA ASN A 48 12.18 -2.19 -7.25
C ASN A 48 11.70 -2.06 -5.80
N LEU A 49 10.66 -2.80 -5.42
CA LEU A 49 10.25 -2.91 -4.01
C LEU A 49 11.39 -3.45 -3.15
N SER A 50 12.04 -4.56 -3.56
CA SER A 50 13.16 -5.12 -2.80
C SER A 50 14.32 -4.13 -2.66
N ARG A 51 14.69 -3.44 -3.75
CA ARG A 51 15.77 -2.45 -3.74
C ARG A 51 15.44 -1.24 -2.85
N LEU A 52 14.20 -0.75 -2.91
CA LEU A 52 13.73 0.38 -2.10
C LEU A 52 13.62 0.01 -0.61
N ALA A 53 13.04 -1.15 -0.30
CA ALA A 53 12.80 -1.59 1.08
C ALA A 53 14.10 -1.64 1.90
N CYS A 54 15.23 -2.01 1.30
CA CYS A 54 16.53 -2.02 1.97
C CYS A 54 17.11 -0.62 2.28
N LYS A 55 16.52 0.45 1.72
CA LYS A 55 17.02 1.84 1.84
C LYS A 55 16.05 2.75 2.59
N ILE A 56 14.80 2.35 2.76
CA ILE A 56 13.79 3.14 3.46
C ILE A 56 14.04 3.06 4.97
N VAL A 57 14.25 4.23 5.59
CA VAL A 57 14.26 4.42 7.04
C VAL A 57 13.22 5.49 7.34
N SER A 58 12.31 5.19 8.26
CA SER A 58 11.21 6.09 8.62
C SER A 58 10.70 5.76 10.03
N PRO A 59 10.25 6.76 10.81
CA PRO A 59 9.57 6.52 12.08
C PRO A 59 8.20 5.86 11.89
N LEU A 60 7.61 5.95 10.69
CA LEU A 60 6.29 5.42 10.39
C LEU A 60 6.21 4.90 8.95
N VAL A 61 5.86 3.62 8.80
CA VAL A 61 5.74 2.94 7.50
C VAL A 61 4.41 2.20 7.41
N PHE A 62 3.72 2.38 6.29
CA PHE A 62 2.49 1.72 5.89
C PHE A 62 2.83 0.75 4.76
N ALA A 63 2.34 -0.49 4.81
CA ALA A 63 2.57 -1.48 3.76
C ALA A 63 1.35 -2.39 3.62
N HIS A 64 0.91 -2.63 2.38
CA HIS A 64 -0.29 -3.40 2.06
C HIS A 64 -0.07 -4.26 0.82
N VAL A 65 -0.50 -5.53 0.87
CA VAL A 65 -0.61 -6.41 -0.30
C VAL A 65 -2.08 -6.67 -0.56
N ARG A 66 -2.50 -6.50 -1.82
CA ARG A 66 -3.91 -6.43 -2.19
C ARG A 66 -4.39 -7.76 -2.77
N ALA A 67 -5.54 -8.22 -2.28
CA ALA A 67 -6.44 -9.09 -3.02
C ALA A 67 -7.64 -8.25 -3.48
N ALA A 68 -7.85 -8.16 -4.79
CA ALA A 68 -9.00 -7.49 -5.36
C ALA A 68 -10.24 -8.39 -5.22
N TYR A 69 -11.35 -7.80 -4.80
CA TYR A 69 -12.62 -8.52 -4.84
C TYR A 69 -12.98 -8.85 -6.30
N PRO A 70 -13.50 -10.05 -6.62
CA PRO A 70 -13.81 -10.45 -7.99
C PRO A 70 -14.67 -9.40 -8.72
N GLY A 71 -14.26 -9.05 -9.94
CA GLY A 71 -14.93 -8.03 -10.76
C GLY A 71 -14.52 -6.58 -10.48
N MET A 72 -13.69 -6.32 -9.45
CA MET A 72 -13.14 -4.98 -9.23
C MET A 72 -11.91 -4.70 -10.11
N PRO A 73 -11.76 -3.47 -10.62
CA PRO A 73 -10.60 -3.12 -11.43
C PRO A 73 -9.29 -3.19 -10.62
N VAL A 74 -8.27 -3.75 -11.28
CA VAL A 74 -6.88 -3.70 -10.82
C VAL A 74 -6.22 -2.47 -11.45
N SER A 75 -5.88 -1.50 -10.60
CA SER A 75 -5.25 -0.23 -10.97
C SER A 75 -4.38 0.21 -9.81
N GLU A 76 -3.30 0.96 -10.09
CA GLU A 76 -2.45 1.53 -9.05
C GLU A 76 -3.23 2.48 -8.14
N GLN A 77 -4.23 3.18 -8.68
CA GLN A 77 -5.11 4.06 -7.90
C GLN A 77 -5.93 3.31 -6.85
N ASN A 78 -6.07 1.98 -6.98
CA ASN A 78 -6.79 1.13 -6.04
C ASN A 78 -5.84 0.40 -5.07
N CYS A 79 -4.53 0.63 -5.17
CA CYS A 79 -3.53 0.06 -4.28
C CYS A 79 -3.30 0.98 -3.09
N HIS A 80 -3.37 0.41 -1.88
CA HIS A 80 -3.06 1.12 -0.65
C HIS A 80 -1.55 1.29 -0.46
N PRO A 81 -1.09 2.29 0.31
CA PRO A 81 -1.88 3.27 1.06
C PRO A 81 -2.48 4.36 0.19
N PHE A 82 -3.68 4.81 0.55
CA PHE A 82 -4.22 6.06 0.03
C PHE A 82 -3.58 7.23 0.77
N GLN A 83 -3.41 8.34 0.05
CA GLN A 83 -2.77 9.55 0.57
C GLN A 83 -3.63 10.77 0.28
N PHE A 84 -3.74 11.65 1.27
CA PHE A 84 -4.22 13.01 1.09
C PHE A 84 -3.47 13.96 2.02
N SER A 85 -2.72 14.90 1.43
CA SER A 85 -1.82 15.78 2.18
C SER A 85 -0.89 14.95 3.09
N ARG A 86 -0.85 15.23 4.40
CA ARG A 86 -0.04 14.53 5.40
C ARG A 86 -0.61 13.19 5.86
N TYR A 87 -1.78 12.78 5.38
CA TYR A 87 -2.47 11.60 5.89
C TYR A 87 -2.27 10.41 4.96
N MET A 88 -2.06 9.25 5.57
CA MET A 88 -2.15 7.94 4.91
C MET A 88 -3.15 7.05 5.63
N TRP A 89 -3.85 6.23 4.87
CA TRP A 89 -4.70 5.17 5.41
C TRP A 89 -4.74 3.95 4.49
N MET A 90 -5.15 2.82 5.06
CA MET A 90 -5.30 1.56 4.36
C MET A 90 -6.60 0.90 4.81
N HIS A 91 -7.25 0.19 3.90
CA HIS A 91 -8.42 -0.63 4.23
C HIS A 91 -8.15 -2.09 3.88
N ASN A 92 -8.57 -3.00 4.75
CA ASN A 92 -8.59 -4.44 4.47
C ASN A 92 -10.01 -4.93 4.75
N GLY A 93 -10.72 -5.31 3.71
CA GLY A 93 -12.13 -5.67 3.77
C GLY A 93 -12.92 -5.08 2.62
N VAL A 94 -14.23 -5.14 2.77
CA VAL A 94 -15.22 -4.59 1.83
C VAL A 94 -16.22 -3.77 2.65
N VAL A 95 -16.59 -2.60 2.14
CA VAL A 95 -17.69 -1.80 2.66
C VAL A 95 -18.89 -2.01 1.75
N ALA A 96 -19.87 -2.79 2.20
CA ALA A 96 -21.11 -2.99 1.45
C ALA A 96 -22.02 -1.75 1.55
N GLY A 97 -22.83 -1.50 0.51
CA GLY A 97 -23.81 -0.41 0.52
C GLY A 97 -23.21 1.01 0.45
N PHE A 98 -21.94 1.14 0.06
CA PHE A 98 -21.32 2.43 -0.18
C PHE A 98 -21.82 3.01 -1.52
N ALA A 99 -22.81 3.89 -1.45
CA ALA A 99 -23.32 4.63 -2.60
C ALA A 99 -22.40 5.81 -2.94
N GLN A 100 -22.29 6.14 -4.24
CA GLN A 100 -21.74 7.40 -4.72
C GLN A 100 -22.81 8.49 -4.72
#